data_AF-A0A379FUD2-F1
#
_entry.id   AF-A0A379FUD2-F1
#
_cell.length_a   1.000
_cell.length_b   1.000
_cell.length_c   1.000
_cell.angle_alpha   90.00
_cell.angle_beta   90.00
_cell.angle_gamma   90.00
#
_symmetry.space_group_name_H-M   'P 1'
#
loop_
_entity.id
_entity.type
_entity.pdbx_description
1 polymer ?
#
loop_
_entity_poly.entity_id
_entity_poly.type
_entity_poly.pdbx_seq_one_letter_code
_entity_poly.pdbx_strand_id
1 'polypeptide(L)' 'MILKAEPEHNRVRIETCCRLTGKTGVEMEALTAASVAALTIYDMCKAVQKDMVIGPVRLLEKTGGKSGHFKVE' A
#
# COMPACT_ATOMS: atom_id res chain seq x y z
N MET A 1 8.49 -4.71 0.45
CA MET A 1 7.66 -3.78 -0.35
C MET A 1 7.90 -4.10 -1.82
N ILE A 2 6.85 -4.10 -2.63
CA ILE A 2 6.90 -4.37 -4.06
C ILE A 2 6.27 -3.18 -4.78
N LEU A 3 6.95 -2.69 -5.81
CA LEU A 3 6.45 -1.71 -6.77
C LEU A 3 6.43 -2.39 -8.13
N LYS A 4 5.25 -2.44 -8.77
CA LYS A 4 5.08 -3.07 -10.08
C LYS A 4 4.40 -2.08 -11.02
N ALA A 5 5.04 -1.77 -12.13
CA ALA A 5 4.39 -1.08 -13.23
C ALA A 5 3.41 -2.05 -13.91
N GLU A 6 2.18 -1.60 -14.14
CA GLU A 6 1.13 -2.34 -14.85
C GLU A 6 0.70 -1.48 -16.06
N PRO A 7 1.49 -1.47 -17.16
CA PRO A 7 1.25 -0.60 -18.31
C PRO A 7 -0.12 -0.83 -18.95
N GLU A 8 -0.61 -2.07 -18.94
CA GLU A 8 -1.92 -2.44 -19.47
C GLU A 8 -3.09 -1.78 -18.72
N HIS A 9 -2.85 -1.30 -17.50
CA HIS A 9 -3.82 -0.57 -16.68
C HIS A 9 -3.43 0.90 -16.43
N ASN A 10 -2.34 1.38 -17.04
CA ASN A 10 -1.76 2.72 -16.80
C ASN A 10 -1.57 3.04 -15.30
N ARG A 11 -1.09 2.07 -14.50
CA ARG A 11 -0.92 2.27 -13.05
C ARG A 11 0.36 1.67 -12.52
N VAL A 12 0.72 2.10 -11.31
CA VAL A 12 1.75 1.47 -10.49
C VAL A 12 1.08 0.78 -9.30
N ARG A 13 1.25 -0.53 -9.19
CA ARG A 13 0.78 -1.31 -8.04
C ARG A 13 1.83 -1.27 -6.94
N ILE A 14 1.38 -0.93 -5.74
CA ILE A 14 2.22 -0.84 -4.53
C ILE A 14 1.71 -1.87 -3.53
N GLU A 15 2.60 -2.77 -3.11
CA GLU A 15 2.32 -3.73 -2.04
C GLU A 15 3.32 -3.61 -0.91
N THR A 16 2.80 -3.51 0.30
CA THR A 16 3.58 -3.39 1.53
C THR A 16 3.22 -4.52 2.47
N CYS A 17 4.23 -4.98 3.22
CA CYS A 17 4.08 -6.00 4.23
C CYS A 17 4.87 -5.55 5.45
N CYS A 18 4.20 -5.42 6.58
CA CYS A 18 4.79 -5.11 7.87
C CYS A 18 4.60 -6.31 8.79
N ARG A 19 5.59 -6.57 9.64
CA ARG A 19 5.55 -7.65 10.63
C ARG A 19 6.22 -7.17 11.90
N LEU A 20 5.59 -7.41 13.05
CA LEU A 20 6.20 -7.20 14.36
C LEU A 20 5.82 -8.32 15.32
N THR A 21 6.56 -8.43 16.41
CA THR A 21 6.19 -9.24 17.57
C THR A 21 5.82 -8.29 18.70
N GLY A 22 4.52 -8.12 18.96
CA GLY A 22 4.01 -7.12 19.89
C GLY A 22 2.53 -7.26 20.15
N LYS A 23 1.98 -6.35 20.97
CA LYS A 23 0.60 -6.43 21.46
C LYS A 23 -0.43 -5.83 20.48
N THR A 24 0.01 -5.03 19.53
CA THR A 24 -0.84 -4.33 18.54
C THR A 24 -0.59 -4.87 17.15
N GLY A 25 -1.58 -4.74 16.27
CA GLY A 25 -1.42 -5.04 14.85
C GLY A 25 -0.58 -3.98 14.13
N VAL A 26 -0.24 -4.26 12.86
CA VAL A 26 0.57 -3.39 11.98
C VAL A 26 -0.17 -2.95 10.71
N GLU A 27 -1.49 -2.88 10.79
CA GLU A 27 -2.32 -2.45 9.67
C GLU A 27 -1.94 -1.04 9.22
N MET A 28 -1.72 -0.14 10.19
CA MET A 28 -1.41 1.25 9.94
C MET A 28 -0.02 1.44 9.34
N GLU A 29 0.97 0.65 9.76
CA GLU A 29 2.33 0.68 9.22
C GLU A 29 2.32 0.24 7.75
N ALA A 30 1.57 -0.80 7.42
CA ALA A 30 1.43 -1.27 6.04
C ALA A 30 0.73 -0.22 5.15
N LEU A 31 -0.40 0.32 5.61
CA LEU A 31 -1.18 1.33 4.88
C LEU A 31 -0.40 2.65 4.72
N THR A 32 0.31 3.07 5.76
CA THR A 32 1.15 4.28 5.74
C THR A 32 2.31 4.10 4.77
N ALA A 33 3.00 2.95 4.81
CA ALA A 33 4.09 2.67 3.87
C ALA A 33 3.60 2.71 2.41
N ALA A 34 2.42 2.15 2.11
CA ALA A 34 1.86 2.18 0.76
C ALA A 34 1.48 3.60 0.34
N SER A 35 0.89 4.38 1.26
CA SER A 35 0.46 5.75 0.99
C SER A 35 1.64 6.69 0.74
N VAL A 36 2.68 6.60 1.58
CA VAL A 36 3.90 7.41 1.43
C VAL A 36 4.61 7.05 0.13
N ALA A 37 4.71 5.76 -0.21
CA ALA A 37 5.26 5.34 -1.49
C ALA A 37 4.49 5.90 -2.70
N ALA A 38 3.16 5.90 -2.64
CA ALA A 38 2.32 6.50 -3.67
C ALA A 38 2.54 8.00 -3.79
N LEU A 39 2.63 8.71 -2.65
CA LEU A 39 2.95 10.14 -2.61
C LEU A 39 4.34 10.43 -3.19
N THR A 40 5.34 9.59 -2.92
CA THR A 40 6.68 9.72 -3.49
C THR A 40 6.66 9.56 -5.01
N ILE A 41 5.93 8.57 -5.54
CA ILE A 41 5.79 8.39 -6.99
C ILE A 41 5.06 9.59 -7.62
N TYR A 42 4.00 10.07 -6.98
CA TYR A 42 3.32 11.28 -7.43
C TYR A 42 4.30 12.47 -7.48
N ASP A 43 5.10 12.66 -6.43
CA ASP A 43 6.09 13.73 -6.35
C ASP A 43 7.11 13.67 -7.50
N MET A 44 7.58 12.47 -7.85
CA MET A 44 8.52 12.25 -8.96
C MET A 44 7.90 12.50 -10.35
N CYS A 45 6.59 12.27 -10.52
CA CYS A 45 5.93 12.30 -11.82
C CYS A 45 5.04 13.54 -12.05
N LYS A 46 4.73 14.34 -11.01
CA LYS A 46 3.80 15.49 -11.08
C LYS A 46 4.19 16.58 -12.09
N ALA A 47 5.46 16.61 -12.52
CA ALA A 47 5.92 17.54 -13.54
C ALA A 47 5.38 17.18 -14.94
N VAL A 48 5.17 15.88 -15.20
CA VAL A 48 4.68 15.34 -16.48
C VAL A 48 3.16 15.30 -16.49
N GLN A 49 2.54 14.82 -15.41
CA GLN A 49 1.09 14.69 -15.30
C GLN A 49 0.63 15.10 -13.89
N LYS A 50 -0.29 16.06 -13.80
CA LYS A 50 -0.75 16.63 -12.51
C LYS A 50 -2.06 16.05 -12.00
N ASP A 51 -2.82 15.36 -12.84
CA ASP A 51 -4.12 14.76 -12.54
C ASP A 51 -4.02 13.26 -12.23
N MET A 52 -2.82 12.78 -11.88
CA MET A 52 -2.64 11.40 -11.41
C MET A 52 -3.47 11.14 -10.13
N VAL A 53 -4.09 9.98 -10.05
CA VAL A 53 -4.93 9.59 -8.91
C VAL A 53 -4.22 8.55 -8.06
N ILE A 54 -4.14 8.78 -6.75
CA ILE A 54 -3.69 7.78 -5.78
C ILE A 54 -4.91 7.00 -5.27
N GLY A 55 -5.01 5.73 -5.64
CA GLY A 55 -6.01 4.84 -5.06
C GLY A 55 -6.38 3.63 -5.92
N PRO A 56 -7.07 2.63 -5.34
CA PRO A 56 -7.44 2.55 -3.92
C PRO A 56 -6.26 2.14 -3.03
N VAL A 57 -6.26 2.59 -1.77
CA VAL A 57 -5.37 2.08 -0.71
C VAL A 57 -6.19 1.20 0.22
N ARG A 58 -5.81 -0.07 0.37
CA ARG A 58 -6.58 -1.04 1.17
C ARG A 58 -5.68 -2.08 1.84
N LEU A 59 -6.16 -2.64 2.94
CA LEU A 59 -5.52 -3.77 3.62
C LEU A 59 -5.88 -5.07 2.89
N LEU A 60 -4.88 -5.87 2.51
CA LEU A 60 -5.10 -7.13 1.78
C LEU A 60 -5.18 -8.34 2.71
N GLU A 61 -4.29 -8.42 3.68
CA GLU A 61 -4.20 -9.53 4.62
C GLU A 61 -3.66 -9.02 5.96
N LYS A 62 -4.18 -9.58 7.05
CA LYS A 62 -3.67 -9.38 8.41
C LYS A 62 -3.74 -10.72 9.14
N THR A 63 -2.63 -11.09 9.76
CA THR A 63 -2.54 -12.28 10.61
C THR A 63 -2.15 -11.88 12.03
N GLY A 64 -2.80 -12.50 13.02
CA GLY A 64 -2.43 -12.35 14.43
C GLY A 64 -3.28 -11.36 15.21
N GLY A 65 -3.09 -11.38 16.54
CA GLY A 65 -3.96 -10.67 17.49
C GLY A 65 -5.25 -11.45 17.78
N LYS A 66 -6.04 -10.92 18.72
CA LYS A 66 -7.31 -11.55 19.16
C LYS A 66 -8.34 -11.66 18.04
N SER A 67 -8.26 -10.77 17.05
CA SER A 67 -9.21 -10.68 15.93
C SER A 67 -9.01 -11.77 14.86
N GLY A 68 -7.96 -12.59 14.94
CA GLY A 68 -7.72 -13.68 14.00
C GLY A 68 -7.12 -13.25 12.65
N HIS A 69 -7.31 -14.10 11.63
CA HIS A 69 -6.84 -13.87 10.26
C HIS A 69 -7.91 -13.11 9.47
N PHE A 70 -7.53 -11.98 8.88
CA PHE A 70 -8.33 -11.25 7.91
C PHE A 70 -7.66 -11.33 6.54
N LYS A 71 -8.44 -11.59 5.49
CA LYS A 71 -7.99 -11.54 4.10
C LYS A 71 -9.12 -11.01 3.22
N VAL A 72 -8.79 -10.07 2.36
CA VAL A 72 -9.74 -9.56 1.36
C VAL A 72 -9.86 -10.55 0.22
N GLU A 73 -11.09 -10.78 -0.24
CA GLU A 73 -11.37 -11.54 -1.48
C GLU A 73 -10.93 -10.76 -2.74
#